data_AF-A0A7W5HN23-F1
#
_entry.id   AF-A0A7W5HN23-F1
#
_cell.length_a   1.000
_cell.length_b   1.000
_cell.length_c   1.000
_cell.angle_alpha   90.00
_cell.angle_beta   90.00
_cell.angle_gamma   90.00
#
_symmetry.space_group_name_H-M   'P 1'
#
loop_
_entity.id
_entity.type
_entity.pdbx_description
1 polymer ?
#
loop_
_entity_poly.entity_id
_entity_poly.type
_entity_poly.pdbx_seq_one_letter_code
_entity_poly.pdbx_strand_id
1 'polypeptide(L)'
;MGRLIETLQPSGLGVTVRLENAPRLAEALRTAMPGWPLARWPAPTALSRELAVWREGDCYYQAVPGRSRPRRLPGLATAACCLIADLIPLILEARPQRVGLHCAAVEVGGQLVLFPATHRAGKSLLSAAFAAAGHRVFGDDVLMLSDDGQGRALGIAPRLRLPLPASLPSGLAGFIADHDGVSDDRYRYLALDDERLAGHGEARPIGAIVMLDRVPGTPAARLTRLTPGDGLLHLLGQSLAGEDHDPARLLERLLPMMHDLPCRLLRYDDPVAAVEAVAAGLAGAPADEPCPEAAPAVRDARPAAGDPDAAWRRLPVATEYALGEEHFLVDAQGGVHRLSAVAGGIWRLLGLEPLASAEVAALLAERFPDVERSRLDRDVAMLFDELSTAGLIAPADC
;
A
#
# COMPACT_ATOMS: atom_id res chain seq x y z
N MET A 1 -13.53 -41.13 18.96
CA MET A 1 -13.62 -39.72 19.43
C MET A 1 -14.16 -38.89 18.27
N GLY A 2 -15.31 -38.25 18.41
CA GLY A 2 -15.93 -37.50 17.30
C GLY A 2 -15.09 -36.29 16.90
N ARG A 3 -15.07 -35.95 15.61
CA ARG A 3 -14.45 -34.70 15.14
C ARG A 3 -15.30 -33.53 15.64
N LEU A 4 -14.69 -32.59 16.36
CA LEU A 4 -15.34 -31.33 16.72
C LEU A 4 -15.24 -30.40 15.52
N ILE A 5 -16.37 -30.00 14.95
CA ILE A 5 -16.43 -29.12 13.78
C ILE A 5 -17.16 -27.84 14.18
N GLU A 6 -16.54 -26.69 13.98
CA GLU A 6 -17.16 -25.36 14.09
C GLU A 6 -17.10 -24.68 12.72
N THR A 7 -18.21 -24.12 12.27
CA THR A 7 -18.27 -23.34 11.03
C THR A 7 -18.57 -21.89 11.38
N LEU A 8 -17.76 -20.98 10.85
CA LEU A 8 -17.91 -19.54 11.02
C LEU A 8 -18.27 -18.91 9.68
N GLN A 9 -19.10 -17.87 9.71
CA GLN A 9 -19.39 -17.03 8.56
C GLN A 9 -18.95 -15.59 8.86
N PRO A 10 -17.90 -15.10 8.19
CA PRO A 10 -17.56 -13.68 8.23
C PRO A 10 -18.67 -12.85 7.58
N SER A 11 -19.09 -11.78 8.24
CA SER A 11 -20.14 -10.90 7.73
C SER A 11 -19.77 -10.29 6.37
N GLY A 12 -20.75 -10.22 5.47
CA GLY A 12 -20.59 -9.62 4.15
C GLY A 12 -19.73 -10.42 3.17
N LEU A 13 -19.57 -11.74 3.41
CA LEU A 13 -18.93 -12.70 2.50
C LEU A 13 -19.82 -13.93 2.25
N GLY A 14 -19.75 -14.45 1.03
CA GLY A 14 -20.32 -15.74 0.64
C GLY A 14 -19.40 -16.93 0.92
N VAL A 15 -18.55 -16.85 1.95
CA VAL A 15 -17.57 -17.88 2.31
C VAL A 15 -17.82 -18.40 3.73
N THR A 16 -17.61 -19.69 3.95
CA THR A 16 -17.51 -20.28 5.30
C THR A 16 -16.06 -20.56 5.68
N VAL A 17 -15.77 -20.43 6.97
CA VAL A 17 -14.52 -20.92 7.57
C VAL A 17 -14.85 -22.16 8.40
N ARG A 18 -14.39 -23.33 7.96
CA ARG A 18 -14.58 -24.61 8.65
C ARG A 18 -13.36 -24.93 9.50
N LEU A 19 -13.60 -25.13 10.80
CA LEU A 19 -12.57 -25.41 11.80
C LEU A 19 -12.77 -26.81 12.37
N GLU A 20 -11.84 -27.72 12.13
CA GLU A 20 -11.88 -29.09 12.67
C GLU A 20 -10.89 -29.26 13.84
N ASN A 21 -11.39 -29.70 14.99
CA ASN A 21 -10.63 -29.88 16.23
C ASN A 21 -9.85 -28.60 16.67
N ALA A 22 -10.35 -27.43 16.28
CA ALA A 22 -9.66 -26.14 16.43
C ALA A 22 -10.48 -25.06 17.17
N PRO A 23 -11.11 -25.34 18.32
CA PRO A 23 -11.96 -24.36 19.02
C PRO A 23 -11.20 -23.08 19.45
N ARG A 24 -9.92 -23.23 19.84
CA ARG A 24 -9.05 -22.07 20.18
C ARG A 24 -8.82 -21.14 18.98
N LEU A 25 -8.85 -21.67 17.75
CA LEU A 25 -8.70 -20.85 16.55
C LEU A 25 -9.95 -20.02 16.28
N ALA A 26 -11.15 -20.53 16.60
CA ALA A 26 -12.38 -19.74 16.50
C ALA A 26 -12.35 -18.53 17.44
N GLU A 27 -11.90 -18.72 18.68
CA GLU A 27 -11.70 -17.64 19.65
C GLU A 27 -10.61 -16.66 19.17
N ALA A 28 -9.46 -17.16 18.74
CA ALA A 28 -8.38 -16.34 18.19
C ALA A 28 -8.83 -15.45 17.02
N LEU A 29 -9.67 -15.96 16.12
CA LEU A 29 -10.22 -15.17 15.01
C LEU A 29 -11.12 -14.04 15.51
N ARG A 30 -11.94 -14.29 16.54
CA ARG A 30 -12.79 -13.25 17.16
C ARG A 30 -11.94 -12.20 17.89
N THR A 31 -10.86 -12.61 18.56
CA THR A 31 -9.91 -11.67 19.20
C THR A 31 -9.09 -10.87 18.18
N ALA A 32 -8.72 -11.48 17.05
CA ALA A 32 -7.92 -10.82 16.01
C ALA A 32 -8.76 -9.92 15.09
N MET A 33 -10.07 -10.13 15.00
CA MET A 33 -11.00 -9.35 14.19
C MET A 33 -12.24 -8.92 15.00
N PRO A 34 -12.07 -8.25 16.14
CA PRO A 34 -13.20 -7.97 17.03
C PRO A 34 -14.22 -7.03 16.37
N GLY A 35 -13.78 -6.19 15.43
CA GLY A 35 -14.64 -5.31 14.66
C GLY A 35 -15.31 -5.99 13.46
N TRP A 36 -14.88 -7.17 13.02
CA TRP A 36 -15.49 -7.91 11.91
C TRP A 36 -16.38 -9.04 12.43
N PRO A 37 -17.72 -8.95 12.32
CA PRO A 37 -18.58 -9.98 12.88
C PRO A 37 -18.33 -11.37 12.27
N LEU A 38 -18.05 -12.36 13.14
CA LEU A 38 -17.94 -13.78 12.79
C LEU A 38 -19.05 -14.58 13.50
N ALA A 39 -20.14 -14.84 12.78
CA ALA A 39 -21.25 -15.62 13.31
C ALA A 39 -20.95 -17.13 13.23
N ARG A 40 -21.43 -17.89 14.22
CA ARG A 40 -21.49 -19.35 14.10
C ARG A 40 -22.54 -19.72 13.06
N TRP A 41 -22.19 -20.61 12.14
CA TRP A 41 -23.08 -21.06 11.08
C TRP A 41 -23.59 -22.49 11.36
N PRO A 42 -24.91 -22.71 11.50
CA PRO A 42 -25.49 -23.95 12.01
C PRO A 42 -25.58 -25.15 11.02
N ALA A 43 -24.70 -25.26 10.01
CA ALA A 43 -24.59 -26.36 9.00
C ALA A 43 -25.47 -26.27 7.73
N PRO A 44 -25.33 -27.19 6.75
CA PRO A 44 -24.38 -27.12 5.65
C PRO A 44 -25.11 -26.85 4.33
N THR A 45 -25.76 -25.70 4.18
CA THR A 45 -25.99 -25.22 2.81
C THR A 45 -24.61 -24.89 2.26
N ALA A 46 -24.14 -25.66 1.27
CA ALA A 46 -22.84 -25.47 0.66
C ALA A 46 -22.77 -24.05 0.10
N LEU A 47 -22.15 -23.12 0.84
CA LEU A 47 -21.65 -21.91 0.23
C LEU A 47 -20.60 -22.35 -0.80
N SER A 48 -20.57 -21.66 -1.94
CA SER A 48 -19.74 -22.06 -3.09
C SER A 48 -18.24 -22.08 -2.78
N ARG A 49 -17.81 -21.42 -1.69
CA ARG A 49 -16.41 -21.37 -1.23
C ARG A 49 -16.32 -21.66 0.26
N GLU A 50 -15.41 -22.56 0.62
CA GLU A 50 -15.07 -22.95 2.00
C GLU A 50 -13.56 -22.80 2.22
N LEU A 51 -13.15 -22.16 3.32
CA LEU A 51 -11.78 -22.20 3.85
C LEU A 51 -11.73 -23.20 5.01
N ALA A 52 -11.00 -24.30 4.82
CA ALA A 52 -10.90 -25.36 5.82
C ALA A 52 -9.56 -25.31 6.57
N VAL A 53 -9.64 -25.33 7.90
CA VAL A 53 -8.49 -25.46 8.81
C VAL A 53 -8.77 -26.55 9.82
N TRP A 54 -7.76 -27.38 10.09
CA TRP A 54 -7.83 -28.38 11.13
C TRP A 54 -6.60 -28.33 12.01
N ARG A 55 -6.75 -28.84 13.23
CA ARG A 55 -5.64 -29.04 14.15
C ARG A 55 -5.21 -30.50 14.13
N GLU A 56 -3.90 -30.72 14.06
CA GLU A 56 -3.28 -32.04 14.20
C GLU A 56 -2.01 -31.90 15.06
N GLY A 57 -2.00 -32.58 16.21
CA GLY A 57 -0.97 -32.38 17.24
C GLY A 57 -0.91 -30.92 17.71
N ASP A 58 0.29 -30.34 17.65
CA ASP A 58 0.57 -28.96 18.07
C ASP A 58 0.55 -27.96 16.91
N CYS A 59 0.05 -28.37 15.75
CA CYS A 59 0.00 -27.52 14.56
C CYS A 59 -1.41 -27.40 13.99
N TYR A 60 -1.60 -26.32 13.23
CA TYR A 60 -2.76 -26.12 12.39
C TYR A 60 -2.36 -26.41 10.94
N TYR A 61 -3.34 -26.83 10.16
CA TYR A 61 -3.20 -27.12 8.75
C TYR A 61 -4.35 -26.48 8.01
N GLN A 62 -4.04 -25.77 6.94
CA GLN A 62 -5.01 -25.06 6.14
C GLN A 62 -5.04 -25.63 4.73
N ALA A 63 -6.25 -25.96 4.25
CA ALA A 63 -6.47 -26.26 2.85
C ALA A 63 -6.26 -24.98 2.03
N VAL A 64 -5.44 -25.05 0.99
CA VAL A 64 -5.19 -23.92 0.09
C VAL A 64 -5.81 -24.26 -1.26
N PRO A 65 -6.75 -23.43 -1.78
CA PRO A 65 -7.33 -23.65 -3.10
C PRO A 65 -6.26 -23.86 -4.17
N GLY A 66 -6.44 -24.87 -5.02
CA GLY A 66 -5.51 -25.19 -6.11
C GLY A 66 -4.19 -25.87 -5.68
N ARG A 67 -3.99 -26.18 -4.39
CA ARG A 67 -2.80 -26.91 -3.91
C ARG A 67 -3.16 -28.29 -3.37
N SER A 68 -2.35 -29.30 -3.74
CA SER A 68 -2.51 -30.69 -3.29
C SER A 68 -2.06 -30.93 -1.85
N ARG A 69 -1.18 -30.06 -1.32
CA ARG A 69 -0.68 -30.14 0.06
C ARG A 69 -1.18 -28.97 0.90
N PRO A 70 -1.62 -29.21 2.14
CA PRO A 70 -2.04 -28.14 3.02
C PRO A 70 -0.86 -27.27 3.47
N ARG A 71 -1.16 -26.02 3.82
CA ARG A 71 -0.22 -25.11 4.47
C ARG A 71 -0.13 -25.48 5.95
N ARG A 72 1.07 -25.86 6.43
CA ARG A 72 1.34 -26.09 7.86
C ARG A 72 1.54 -24.76 8.59
N LEU A 73 0.87 -24.59 9.72
CA LEU A 73 0.79 -23.37 10.51
C LEU A 73 1.19 -23.70 11.95
N PRO A 74 2.36 -23.21 12.41
CA PRO A 74 2.99 -23.69 13.65
C PRO A 74 2.33 -23.18 14.94
N GLY A 75 1.52 -22.13 14.87
CA GLY A 75 0.99 -21.46 16.05
C GLY A 75 -0.39 -20.85 15.82
N LEU A 76 -1.06 -20.50 16.93
CA LEU A 76 -2.43 -20.02 16.94
C LEU A 76 -2.56 -18.65 16.23
N ALA A 77 -1.71 -17.69 16.58
CA ALA A 77 -1.72 -16.36 15.93
C ALA A 77 -1.31 -16.44 14.46
N THR A 78 -0.36 -17.31 14.12
CA THR A 78 0.02 -17.58 12.72
C THR A 78 -1.15 -18.16 11.93
N ALA A 79 -1.91 -19.09 12.52
CA ALA A 79 -3.07 -19.66 11.85
C ALA A 79 -4.20 -18.64 11.65
N ALA A 80 -4.48 -17.81 12.67
CA ALA A 80 -5.43 -16.71 12.55
C ALA A 80 -4.99 -15.73 11.45
N CYS A 81 -3.72 -15.29 11.46
CA CYS A 81 -3.18 -14.40 10.45
C CYS A 81 -3.31 -14.95 9.03
N CYS A 82 -2.96 -16.22 8.82
CA CYS A 82 -3.07 -16.82 7.49
C CYS A 82 -4.52 -16.89 7.00
N LEU A 83 -5.48 -17.21 7.88
CA LEU A 83 -6.89 -17.20 7.50
C LEU A 83 -7.39 -15.80 7.18
N ILE A 84 -7.03 -14.80 8.00
CA ILE A 84 -7.41 -13.40 7.77
C ILE A 84 -6.86 -12.91 6.42
N ALA A 85 -5.59 -13.22 6.14
CA ALA A 85 -4.97 -12.89 4.86
C ALA A 85 -5.70 -13.53 3.67
N ASP A 86 -6.21 -14.75 3.81
CA ASP A 86 -6.97 -15.43 2.75
C ASP A 86 -8.44 -14.96 2.66
N LEU A 87 -8.98 -14.31 3.71
CA LEU A 87 -10.31 -13.68 3.69
C LEU A 87 -10.32 -12.30 2.99
N ILE A 88 -9.19 -11.58 3.04
CA ILE A 88 -9.08 -10.23 2.46
C ILE A 88 -9.33 -10.22 0.94
N PRO A 89 -8.69 -11.07 0.11
CA PRO A 89 -8.99 -11.12 -1.32
C PRO A 89 -10.47 -11.41 -1.59
N LEU A 90 -11.09 -12.31 -0.82
CA LEU A 90 -12.50 -12.64 -0.97
C LEU A 90 -13.44 -11.44 -0.70
N ILE A 91 -13.07 -10.55 0.24
CA ILE A 91 -13.87 -9.34 0.47
C ILE A 91 -13.75 -8.32 -0.65
N LEU A 92 -12.56 -8.22 -1.25
CA LEU A 92 -12.28 -7.34 -2.38
C LEU A 92 -12.96 -7.86 -3.65
N GLU A 93 -12.90 -9.16 -3.92
CA GLU A 93 -13.64 -9.82 -5.01
C GLU A 93 -15.16 -9.60 -4.90
N ALA A 94 -15.71 -9.70 -3.69
CA ALA A 94 -17.12 -9.44 -3.46
C ALA A 94 -17.51 -7.95 -3.61
N ARG A 95 -16.54 -7.05 -3.73
CA ARG A 95 -16.72 -5.60 -3.82
C ARG A 95 -15.81 -5.00 -4.89
N PRO A 96 -16.02 -5.32 -6.18
CA PRO A 96 -15.13 -4.88 -7.28
C PRO A 96 -15.13 -3.35 -7.49
N GLN A 97 -16.06 -2.63 -6.85
CA GLN A 97 -16.07 -1.17 -6.81
C GLN A 97 -15.20 -0.61 -5.68
N ARG A 98 -14.52 -1.41 -4.86
CA ARG A 98 -13.63 -0.92 -3.81
C ARG A 98 -12.19 -1.28 -4.13
N VAL A 99 -11.26 -0.45 -3.68
CA VAL A 99 -9.82 -0.72 -3.76
C VAL A 99 -9.33 -1.10 -2.37
N GLY A 100 -8.61 -2.20 -2.24
CA GLY A 100 -7.86 -2.50 -1.03
C GLY A 100 -6.54 -1.74 -1.05
N LEU A 101 -6.21 -1.03 0.02
CA LEU A 101 -4.90 -0.40 0.20
C LEU A 101 -4.14 -1.17 1.29
N HIS A 102 -2.94 -1.66 0.96
CA HIS A 102 -2.02 -2.25 1.92
C HIS A 102 -1.34 -1.14 2.75
N CYS A 103 -2.07 -0.61 3.72
CA CYS A 103 -1.61 0.45 4.60
C CYS A 103 -2.13 0.27 6.02
N ALA A 104 -1.42 0.89 6.96
CA ALA A 104 -2.02 1.23 8.24
C ALA A 104 -2.80 2.55 8.10
N ALA A 105 -3.82 2.75 8.93
CA ALA A 105 -4.64 3.94 8.94
C ALA A 105 -5.12 4.24 10.35
N VAL A 106 -5.02 5.50 10.78
CA VAL A 106 -5.44 5.95 12.11
C VAL A 106 -6.24 7.24 12.02
N GLU A 107 -7.15 7.45 12.96
CA GLU A 107 -7.98 8.64 13.07
C GLU A 107 -7.25 9.73 13.88
N VAL A 108 -6.98 10.87 13.22
CA VAL A 108 -6.42 12.08 13.83
C VAL A 108 -7.31 13.25 13.44
N GLY A 109 -7.84 13.97 14.43
CA GLY A 109 -8.71 15.12 14.17
C GLY A 109 -9.98 14.79 13.36
N GLY A 110 -10.50 13.57 13.44
CA GLY A 110 -11.69 13.11 12.70
C GLY A 110 -11.44 12.72 11.24
N GLN A 111 -10.17 12.70 10.79
CA GLN A 111 -9.77 12.26 9.46
C GLN A 111 -8.76 11.11 9.55
N LEU A 112 -8.64 10.32 8.47
CA LEU A 112 -7.66 9.25 8.40
C LEU A 112 -6.31 9.76 7.91
N VAL A 113 -5.27 9.34 8.62
CA VAL A 113 -3.89 9.40 8.16
C VAL A 113 -3.52 8.02 7.66
N LEU A 114 -3.16 7.93 6.38
CA LEU A 114 -2.71 6.68 5.79
C LEU A 114 -1.20 6.52 5.93
N PHE A 115 -0.76 5.32 6.26
CA PHE A 115 0.63 4.91 6.25
C PHE A 115 0.87 3.75 5.27
N PRO A 116 0.83 4.01 3.95
CA PRO A 116 1.37 3.09 2.95
C PRO A 116 2.83 2.81 3.27
N ALA A 117 3.18 1.53 3.36
CA ALA A 117 4.57 1.17 3.56
C ALA A 117 4.85 -0.23 3.03
N THR A 118 6.07 -0.41 2.54
CA THR A 118 6.57 -1.72 2.11
C THR A 118 6.80 -2.64 3.32
N HIS A 119 7.18 -3.89 3.04
CA HIS A 119 7.41 -4.87 4.10
C HIS A 119 8.47 -4.42 5.10
N ARG A 120 8.14 -4.54 6.40
CA ARG A 120 9.01 -4.28 7.57
C ARG A 120 9.27 -2.80 7.91
N ALA A 121 8.50 -1.86 7.38
CA ALA A 121 8.60 -0.44 7.75
C ALA A 121 8.09 -0.08 9.18
N GLY A 122 7.57 -1.05 9.94
CA GLY A 122 7.10 -0.83 11.31
C GLY A 122 5.63 -0.42 11.47
N LYS A 123 4.80 -0.52 10.42
CA LYS A 123 3.35 -0.17 10.41
C LYS A 123 2.62 -0.63 11.69
N SER A 124 2.67 -1.92 12.00
CA SER A 124 1.96 -2.47 13.16
C SER A 124 2.44 -1.95 14.51
N LEU A 125 3.73 -1.65 14.63
CA LEU A 125 4.24 -1.02 15.84
C LEU A 125 3.79 0.44 15.94
N LEU A 126 3.73 1.14 14.82
CA LEU A 126 3.22 2.50 14.75
C LEU A 126 1.71 2.55 15.05
N SER A 127 0.91 1.62 14.50
CA SER A 127 -0.51 1.47 14.83
C SER A 127 -0.73 1.25 16.33
N ALA A 128 0.11 0.41 16.96
CA ALA A 128 0.08 0.21 18.40
C ALA A 128 0.44 1.49 19.18
N ALA A 129 1.42 2.27 18.70
CA ALA A 129 1.78 3.54 19.32
C ALA A 129 0.66 4.58 19.23
N PHE A 130 -0.03 4.67 18.09
CA PHE A 130 -1.22 5.52 17.95
C PHE A 130 -2.34 5.09 18.90
N ALA A 131 -2.62 3.78 18.99
CA ALA A 131 -3.61 3.25 19.93
C ALA A 131 -3.24 3.57 21.40
N ALA A 132 -1.95 3.45 21.75
CA ALA A 132 -1.43 3.80 23.07
C ALA A 132 -1.60 5.29 23.40
N ALA A 133 -1.50 6.16 22.38
CA ALA A 133 -1.74 7.59 22.48
C ALA A 133 -3.24 7.97 22.43
N GLY A 134 -4.15 6.99 22.38
CA GLY A 134 -5.61 7.23 22.40
C GLY A 134 -6.25 7.47 21.03
N HIS A 135 -5.53 7.24 19.94
CA HIS A 135 -6.09 7.33 18.59
C HIS A 135 -6.78 6.02 18.17
N ARG A 136 -7.80 6.14 17.34
CA ARG A 136 -8.51 4.99 16.76
C ARG A 136 -7.80 4.45 15.54
N VAL A 137 -7.52 3.15 15.53
CA VAL A 137 -6.95 2.45 14.37
C VAL A 137 -8.06 2.00 13.44
N PHE A 138 -7.99 2.39 12.17
CA PHE A 138 -8.91 1.98 11.11
C PHE A 138 -8.41 0.79 10.29
N GLY A 139 -7.10 0.60 10.25
CA GLY A 139 -6.48 -0.53 9.61
C GLY A 139 -5.00 -0.63 9.99
N ASP A 140 -4.47 -1.85 10.01
CA ASP A 140 -3.04 -2.09 10.22
C ASP A 140 -2.35 -2.63 8.97
N ASP A 141 -3.07 -3.50 8.27
CA ASP A 141 -2.58 -4.21 7.08
C ASP A 141 -3.35 -3.79 5.84
N VAL A 142 -4.68 -3.65 5.96
CA VAL A 142 -5.56 -3.32 4.84
C VAL A 142 -6.63 -2.33 5.27
N LEU A 143 -6.80 -1.29 4.46
CA LEU A 143 -7.93 -0.36 4.48
C LEU A 143 -8.67 -0.46 3.15
N MET A 144 -10.01 -0.40 3.15
CA MET A 144 -10.76 -0.30 1.90
C MET A 144 -10.99 1.16 1.54
N LEU A 145 -10.67 1.55 0.31
CA LEU A 145 -11.08 2.82 -0.29
C LEU A 145 -12.43 2.63 -0.98
N SER A 146 -13.44 3.41 -0.57
CA SER A 146 -14.75 3.46 -1.25
C SER A 146 -14.80 4.49 -2.37
N ASP A 147 -15.82 4.39 -3.23
CA ASP A 147 -16.02 5.26 -4.39
C ASP A 147 -16.22 6.74 -4.02
N ASP A 148 -16.64 7.02 -2.78
CA ASP A 148 -16.78 8.36 -2.20
C ASP A 148 -15.45 8.94 -1.67
N GLY A 149 -14.33 8.26 -1.91
CA GLY A 149 -13.00 8.68 -1.45
C GLY A 149 -12.76 8.48 0.05
N GLN A 150 -13.65 7.79 0.77
CA GLN A 150 -13.47 7.49 2.20
C GLN A 150 -12.67 6.20 2.42
N GLY A 151 -11.92 6.18 3.53
CA GLY A 151 -11.30 4.96 4.03
C GLY A 151 -12.26 4.20 4.95
N ARG A 152 -12.36 2.88 4.77
CA ARG A 152 -13.27 1.99 5.51
C ARG A 152 -12.50 0.88 6.21
N ALA A 153 -12.74 0.76 7.50
CA ALA A 153 -12.10 -0.24 8.35
C ALA A 153 -12.62 -1.65 8.07
N LEU A 154 -11.74 -2.64 8.19
CA LEU A 154 -12.14 -4.05 8.18
C LEU A 154 -12.48 -4.58 9.57
N GLY A 155 -12.06 -3.89 10.64
CA GLY A 155 -12.24 -4.35 12.02
C GLY A 155 -11.22 -5.40 12.46
N ILE A 156 -10.02 -5.39 11.86
CA ILE A 156 -8.91 -6.31 12.17
C ILE A 156 -7.94 -5.59 13.10
N ALA A 157 -7.60 -6.23 14.23
CA ALA A 157 -6.69 -5.66 15.21
C ALA A 157 -5.23 -5.61 14.71
N PRO A 158 -4.40 -4.65 15.19
CA PRO A 158 -2.99 -4.61 14.86
C PRO A 158 -2.26 -5.90 15.19
N ARG A 159 -1.41 -6.35 14.26
CA ARG A 159 -0.64 -7.59 14.41
C ARG A 159 0.86 -7.30 14.47
N LEU A 160 1.38 -7.28 15.69
CA LEU A 160 2.80 -7.14 15.95
C LEU A 160 3.57 -8.41 15.56
N ARG A 161 4.78 -8.21 15.04
CA ARG A 161 5.75 -9.27 14.81
C ARG A 161 6.68 -9.37 16.01
N LEU A 162 7.02 -10.60 16.39
CA LEU A 162 7.87 -10.91 17.52
C LEU A 162 9.27 -11.40 17.06
N PRO A 163 10.32 -11.17 17.87
CA PRO A 163 10.31 -10.40 19.12
C PRO A 163 10.14 -8.89 18.88
N LEU A 164 9.62 -8.17 19.88
CA LEU A 164 9.56 -6.71 19.85
C LEU A 164 10.98 -6.11 19.96
N PRO A 165 11.21 -4.90 19.41
CA PRO A 165 12.50 -4.21 19.59
C PRO A 165 12.84 -4.04 21.07
N ALA A 166 14.08 -4.32 21.45
CA ALA A 166 14.54 -4.16 22.84
C ALA A 166 14.56 -2.69 23.30
N SER A 167 14.67 -1.75 22.36
CA SER A 167 14.67 -0.31 22.59
C SER A 167 13.26 0.30 22.67
N LEU A 168 12.22 -0.52 22.86
CA LEU A 168 10.85 -0.02 22.88
C LEU A 168 10.62 0.90 24.09
N PRO A 169 10.01 2.09 23.90
CA PRO A 169 9.65 2.96 25.02
C PRO A 169 8.79 2.22 26.05
N SER A 170 9.06 2.42 27.35
CA SER A 170 8.44 1.66 28.43
C SER A 170 6.92 1.81 28.48
N GLY A 171 6.39 3.00 28.19
CA GLY A 171 4.94 3.24 28.11
C GLY A 171 4.28 2.42 27.00
N LEU A 172 4.90 2.34 25.82
CA LEU A 172 4.40 1.53 24.70
C LEU A 172 4.52 0.03 24.99
N ALA A 173 5.62 -0.40 25.63
CA ALA A 173 5.78 -1.78 26.06
C ALA A 173 4.71 -2.20 27.07
N GLY A 174 4.41 -1.33 28.05
CA GLY A 174 3.32 -1.53 29.01
C GLY A 174 1.97 -1.63 28.33
N PHE A 175 1.64 -0.69 27.44
CA PHE A 175 0.40 -0.72 26.68
C PHE A 175 0.21 -2.03 25.89
N ILE A 176 1.26 -2.50 25.20
CA ILE A 176 1.21 -3.75 24.43
C ILE A 176 1.04 -4.97 25.35
N ALA A 177 1.58 -4.94 26.56
CA ALA A 177 1.39 -6.00 27.54
C ALA A 177 -0.04 -6.00 28.11
N ASP A 178 -0.60 -4.83 28.38
CA ASP A 178 -1.95 -4.66 28.92
C ASP A 178 -3.05 -5.03 27.91
N HIS A 179 -2.74 -4.94 26.60
CA HIS A 179 -3.64 -5.30 25.51
C HIS A 179 -3.21 -6.59 24.81
N ASP A 180 -2.69 -7.56 25.55
CA ASP A 180 -2.30 -8.86 24.98
C ASP A 180 -3.53 -9.63 24.46
N GLY A 181 -3.54 -9.92 23.17
CA GLY A 181 -4.57 -10.70 22.51
C GLY A 181 -4.09 -12.10 22.17
N VAL A 182 -4.37 -12.56 20.95
CA VAL A 182 -3.85 -13.85 20.48
C VAL A 182 -2.37 -13.72 20.09
N SER A 183 -1.53 -14.59 20.64
CA SER A 183 -0.11 -14.64 20.30
C SER A 183 0.44 -16.04 20.05
N ASP A 184 1.59 -16.10 19.39
CA ASP A 184 2.51 -17.24 19.30
C ASP A 184 3.95 -16.71 19.23
N ASP A 185 4.93 -17.55 18.87
CA ASP A 185 6.34 -17.13 18.79
C ASP A 185 6.62 -16.05 17.73
N ARG A 186 5.71 -15.85 16.76
CA ARG A 186 5.90 -14.98 15.61
C ARG A 186 5.05 -13.73 15.64
N TYR A 187 3.82 -13.84 16.12
CA TYR A 187 2.84 -12.77 16.06
C TYR A 187 2.13 -12.56 17.38
N ARG A 188 1.75 -11.31 17.64
CA ARG A 188 0.84 -10.91 18.69
C ARG A 188 -0.20 -9.95 18.10
N TYR A 189 -1.47 -10.30 18.22
CA TYR A 189 -2.56 -9.37 17.99
C TYR A 189 -2.86 -8.60 19.27
N LEU A 190 -3.18 -7.31 19.13
CA LEU A 190 -3.60 -6.49 20.27
C LEU A 190 -5.11 -6.64 20.51
N ALA A 191 -5.51 -6.86 21.76
CA ALA A 191 -6.92 -6.85 22.17
C ALA A 191 -7.36 -5.40 22.45
N LEU A 192 -7.74 -4.67 21.40
CA LEU A 192 -8.22 -3.29 21.49
C LEU A 192 -9.75 -3.24 21.61
N ASP A 193 -10.25 -2.23 22.32
CA ASP A 193 -11.68 -1.90 22.44
C ASP A 193 -12.16 -0.99 21.29
N ASP A 194 -13.48 -0.75 21.21
CA ASP A 194 -14.12 0.05 20.15
C ASP A 194 -13.68 1.53 20.18
N GLU A 195 -13.17 2.01 21.32
CA GLU A 195 -12.58 3.33 21.48
C GLU A 195 -11.19 3.45 20.83
N ARG A 196 -10.51 2.33 20.56
CA ARG A 196 -9.17 2.30 19.95
C ARG A 196 -9.11 1.57 18.60
N LEU A 197 -10.13 0.80 18.25
CA LEU A 197 -10.23 0.10 16.98
C LEU A 197 -11.57 0.39 16.31
N ALA A 198 -11.52 0.79 15.05
CA ALA A 198 -12.73 1.04 14.26
C ALA A 198 -13.43 -0.29 13.88
N GLY A 199 -14.75 -0.27 13.93
CA GLY A 199 -15.58 -1.41 13.55
C GLY A 199 -15.60 -1.65 12.04
N HIS A 200 -15.96 -2.87 11.63
CA HIS A 200 -16.09 -3.20 10.21
C HIS A 200 -17.08 -2.29 9.49
N GLY A 201 -16.63 -1.68 8.39
CA GLY A 201 -17.43 -0.79 7.56
C GLY A 201 -17.51 0.66 8.05
N GLU A 202 -17.00 0.96 9.25
CA GLU A 202 -16.86 2.34 9.71
C GLU A 202 -15.97 3.13 8.75
N ALA A 203 -16.38 4.34 8.44
CA ALA A 203 -15.76 5.18 7.42
C ALA A 203 -15.38 6.55 7.96
N ARG A 204 -14.27 7.08 7.44
CA ARG A 204 -13.82 8.45 7.68
C ARG A 204 -13.19 9.03 6.41
N PRO A 205 -13.29 10.36 6.22
CA PRO A 205 -12.56 11.02 5.14
C PRO A 205 -11.06 10.86 5.35
N ILE A 206 -10.32 10.73 4.26
CA ILE A 206 -8.85 10.68 4.30
C ILE A 206 -8.34 12.12 4.35
N GLY A 207 -7.45 12.42 5.29
CA GLY A 207 -6.91 13.76 5.51
C GLY A 207 -5.44 13.90 5.15
N ALA A 208 -4.67 12.80 5.15
CA ALA A 208 -3.24 12.84 4.82
C ALA A 208 -2.70 11.47 4.46
N ILE A 209 -1.56 11.48 3.76
CA ILE A 209 -0.79 10.29 3.40
C ILE A 209 0.65 10.49 3.88
N VAL A 210 1.14 9.55 4.69
CA VAL A 210 2.43 9.63 5.36
C VAL A 210 3.25 8.37 5.08
N MET A 211 4.29 8.49 4.27
CA MET A 211 5.24 7.41 4.00
C MET A 211 6.15 7.21 5.19
N LEU A 212 6.51 5.96 5.48
CA LEU A 212 7.38 5.61 6.61
C LEU A 212 8.82 5.39 6.17
N ASP A 213 9.77 6.10 6.77
CA ASP A 213 11.20 5.89 6.65
C ASP A 213 11.82 5.69 8.04
N ARG A 214 11.73 4.46 8.54
CA ARG A 214 12.25 4.14 9.88
C ARG A 214 13.75 3.92 9.82
N VAL A 215 14.52 4.83 10.40
CA VAL A 215 15.99 4.82 10.41
C VAL A 215 16.49 4.78 11.86
N PRO A 216 17.06 3.66 12.33
CA PRO A 216 17.60 3.54 13.68
C PRO A 216 18.62 4.63 14.01
N GLY A 217 18.55 5.19 15.23
CA GLY A 217 19.44 6.26 15.67
C GLY A 217 19.07 7.65 15.14
N THR A 218 17.93 7.79 14.43
CA THR A 218 17.41 9.11 14.06
C THR A 218 17.10 9.92 15.33
N PRO A 219 17.70 11.11 15.51
CA PRO A 219 17.63 11.84 16.77
C PRO A 219 16.24 12.42 17.08
N ALA A 220 15.42 12.70 16.07
CA ALA A 220 14.06 13.18 16.22
C ALA A 220 13.19 12.79 15.02
N ALA A 221 11.92 12.46 15.27
CA ALA A 221 10.96 12.24 14.20
C ALA A 221 10.74 13.51 13.39
N ARG A 222 10.72 13.40 12.05
CA ARG A 222 10.54 14.53 11.15
C ARG A 222 9.58 14.20 10.03
N LEU A 223 8.71 15.16 9.70
CA LEU A 223 7.83 15.12 8.55
C LEU A 223 8.34 16.07 7.48
N THR A 224 8.66 15.55 6.30
CA THR A 224 8.99 16.35 5.12
C THR A 224 7.91 16.22 4.07
N ARG A 225 7.77 17.23 3.20
CA ARG A 225 6.80 17.16 2.10
C ARG A 225 7.29 16.20 1.02
N LEU A 226 6.36 15.40 0.49
CA LEU A 226 6.54 14.62 -0.73
C LEU A 226 5.77 15.25 -1.87
N THR A 227 6.25 15.03 -3.09
CA THR A 227 5.49 15.41 -4.27
C THR A 227 4.21 14.55 -4.37
N PRO A 228 3.13 15.06 -4.97
CA PRO A 228 1.95 14.26 -5.27
C PRO A 228 2.28 13.00 -6.08
N GLY A 229 3.21 13.07 -7.04
CA GLY A 229 3.63 11.93 -7.85
C GLY A 229 4.32 10.83 -7.05
N ASP A 230 5.15 11.17 -6.06
CA ASP A 230 5.72 10.17 -5.14
C ASP A 230 4.62 9.46 -4.35
N GLY A 231 3.68 10.23 -3.81
CA GLY A 231 2.51 9.69 -3.10
C GLY A 231 1.71 8.71 -3.96
N LEU A 232 1.50 9.06 -5.24
CA LEU A 232 0.76 8.25 -6.19
C LEU A 232 1.46 6.92 -6.46
N LEU A 233 2.75 6.95 -6.79
CA LEU A 233 3.54 5.74 -7.05
C LEU A 233 3.55 4.80 -5.84
N HIS A 234 3.67 5.35 -4.64
CA HIS A 234 3.61 4.57 -3.42
C HIS A 234 2.23 3.92 -3.21
N LEU A 235 1.14 4.66 -3.41
CA LEU A 235 -0.21 4.11 -3.30
C LEU A 235 -0.51 3.04 -4.36
N LEU A 236 -0.10 3.27 -5.61
CA LEU A 236 -0.21 2.29 -6.69
C LEU A 236 0.51 0.99 -6.30
N GLY A 237 1.74 1.09 -5.80
CA GLY A 237 2.51 -0.06 -5.34
C GLY A 237 1.97 -0.75 -4.08
N GLN A 238 1.09 -0.08 -3.32
CA GLN A 238 0.40 -0.65 -2.15
C GLN A 238 -1.07 -1.00 -2.43
N SER A 239 -1.55 -0.88 -3.67
CA SER A 239 -2.91 -1.31 -4.00
C SER A 239 -3.00 -2.83 -4.06
N LEU A 240 -3.95 -3.39 -3.31
CA LEU A 240 -4.36 -4.78 -3.43
C LEU A 240 -5.41 -4.87 -4.54
N ALA A 241 -5.02 -5.52 -5.64
CA ALA A 241 -5.93 -5.80 -6.73
C ALA A 241 -6.58 -7.17 -6.54
N GLY A 242 -7.86 -7.28 -6.93
CA GLY A 242 -8.43 -8.58 -7.32
C GLY A 242 -7.85 -9.06 -8.65
N GLU A 243 -8.26 -10.25 -9.10
CA GLU A 243 -7.76 -10.84 -10.36
C GLU A 243 -7.99 -9.95 -11.61
N ASP A 244 -8.93 -9.00 -11.55
CA ASP A 244 -9.25 -8.01 -12.59
C ASP A 244 -8.61 -6.64 -12.30
N HIS A 245 -7.28 -6.58 -12.19
CA HIS A 245 -6.58 -5.31 -12.00
C HIS A 245 -6.67 -4.46 -13.28
N ASP A 246 -7.44 -3.37 -13.23
CA ASP A 246 -7.40 -2.28 -14.22
C ASP A 246 -6.61 -1.10 -13.65
N PRO A 247 -5.34 -0.92 -14.07
CA PRO A 247 -4.48 0.17 -13.61
C PRO A 247 -5.03 1.55 -13.92
N ALA A 248 -5.75 1.73 -15.03
CA ALA A 248 -6.36 3.01 -15.38
C ALA A 248 -7.45 3.37 -14.37
N ARG A 249 -8.33 2.42 -14.04
CA ARG A 249 -9.38 2.62 -13.03
C ARG A 249 -8.83 2.85 -11.63
N LEU A 250 -7.71 2.22 -11.28
CA LEU A 250 -7.02 2.51 -10.01
C LEU A 250 -6.47 3.94 -10.02
N LEU A 251 -5.86 4.36 -11.12
CA LEU A 251 -5.30 5.70 -11.28
C LEU A 251 -6.39 6.78 -11.19
N GLU A 252 -7.53 6.59 -11.86
CA GLU A 252 -8.72 7.46 -11.76
C GLU A 252 -9.19 7.65 -10.31
N ARG A 253 -9.03 6.64 -9.45
CA ARG A 253 -9.44 6.68 -8.05
C ARG A 253 -8.43 7.38 -7.16
N LEU A 254 -7.13 7.19 -7.42
CA LEU A 254 -6.07 7.73 -6.58
C LEU A 254 -5.68 9.17 -6.97
N LEU A 255 -5.87 9.57 -8.23
CA LEU A 255 -5.49 10.91 -8.70
C LEU A 255 -6.19 12.05 -7.95
N PRO A 256 -7.52 12.04 -7.73
CA PRO A 256 -8.18 13.10 -6.97
C PRO A 256 -7.60 13.27 -5.56
N MET A 257 -7.25 12.14 -4.92
CA MET A 257 -6.60 12.16 -3.61
C MET A 257 -5.25 12.87 -3.64
N MET A 258 -4.48 12.76 -4.74
CA MET A 258 -3.16 13.40 -4.84
C MET A 258 -3.24 14.91 -5.06
N HIS A 259 -4.36 15.40 -5.59
CA HIS A 259 -4.59 16.83 -5.74
C HIS A 259 -4.86 17.52 -4.39
N ASP A 260 -5.68 16.88 -3.55
CA ASP A 260 -6.22 17.52 -2.35
C ASP A 260 -5.51 17.13 -1.06
N LEU A 261 -4.84 15.97 -1.03
CA LEU A 261 -4.26 15.45 0.21
C LEU A 261 -2.77 15.78 0.36
N PRO A 262 -2.33 16.20 1.55
CA PRO A 262 -0.92 16.33 1.85
C PRO A 262 -0.24 14.96 1.87
N CYS A 263 0.78 14.81 1.02
CA CYS A 263 1.73 13.70 1.04
C CYS A 263 2.99 14.10 1.83
N ARG A 264 3.42 13.25 2.78
CA ARG A 264 4.56 13.49 3.65
C ARG A 264 5.43 12.24 3.80
N LEU A 265 6.71 12.43 4.11
CA LEU A 265 7.63 11.38 4.54
C LEU A 265 7.92 11.54 6.03
N LEU A 266 7.68 10.51 6.82
CA LEU A 266 7.99 10.44 8.24
C LEU A 266 9.28 9.67 8.44
N ARG A 267 10.37 10.38 8.76
CA ARG A 267 11.64 9.79 9.17
C ARG A 267 11.70 9.71 10.69
N TYR A 268 11.91 8.52 11.25
CA TYR A 268 11.87 8.31 12.70
C TYR A 268 12.62 7.05 13.14
N ASP A 269 12.91 6.94 14.44
CA ASP A 269 13.29 5.67 15.08
C ASP A 269 12.27 5.28 16.17
N ASP A 270 12.01 6.22 17.07
CA ASP A 270 11.05 6.10 18.16
C ASP A 270 9.60 6.24 17.64
N PRO A 271 8.76 5.18 17.76
CA PRO A 271 7.37 5.24 17.31
C PRO A 271 6.50 6.23 18.10
N VAL A 272 6.82 6.54 19.36
CA VAL A 272 6.06 7.51 20.17
C VAL A 272 6.32 8.93 19.67
N ALA A 273 7.59 9.28 19.43
CA ALA A 273 7.93 10.56 18.81
C ALA A 273 7.33 10.69 17.40
N ALA A 274 7.19 9.58 16.68
CA ALA A 274 6.54 9.55 15.37
C ALA A 274 5.06 9.92 15.44
N VAL A 275 4.33 9.42 16.45
CA VAL A 275 2.92 9.78 16.71
C VAL A 275 2.80 11.27 16.99
N GLU A 276 3.64 11.82 17.87
CA GLU A 276 3.64 13.25 18.21
C GLU A 276 3.90 14.12 16.98
N ALA A 277 4.90 13.76 16.16
CA ALA A 277 5.22 14.47 14.93
C ALA A 277 4.05 14.49 13.94
N VAL A 278 3.36 13.35 13.75
CA VAL A 278 2.16 13.27 12.88
C VAL A 278 1.00 14.07 13.44
N ALA A 279 0.68 13.93 14.73
CA ALA A 279 -0.41 14.68 15.34
C ALA A 279 -0.18 16.20 15.25
N ALA A 280 1.05 16.67 15.53
CA ALA A 280 1.41 18.08 15.43
C ALA A 280 1.46 18.58 13.98
N GLY A 281 2.05 17.80 13.07
CA GLY A 281 2.23 18.16 11.65
C GLY A 281 0.93 18.25 10.85
N LEU A 282 -0.16 17.68 11.37
CA LEU A 282 -1.51 17.80 10.79
C LEU A 282 -2.30 18.98 11.35
N ALA A 283 -1.97 19.45 12.55
CA ALA A 283 -2.62 20.60 13.19
C ALA A 283 -2.05 21.96 12.74
N GLY A 284 -0.87 21.99 12.11
CA GLY A 284 -0.18 23.20 11.67
C GLY A 284 0.09 23.26 10.16
N ALA A 285 0.23 24.47 9.61
CA ALA A 285 0.79 24.68 8.28
C ALA A 285 2.28 24.28 8.31
N PRO A 286 2.76 23.31 7.50
CA PRO A 286 4.11 22.79 7.64
C PRO A 286 5.16 23.74 7.06
N ALA A 287 6.33 23.81 7.71
CA ALA A 287 7.53 24.41 7.15
C ALA A 287 7.89 23.76 5.81
N ASP A 288 8.15 24.59 4.80
CA ASP A 288 8.50 24.21 3.42
C ASP A 288 9.94 23.67 3.32
N GLU A 289 10.22 22.52 3.93
CA GLU A 289 11.45 21.78 3.60
C GLU A 289 11.10 20.63 2.63
N PRO A 290 11.38 20.79 1.32
CA PRO A 290 11.22 19.72 0.35
C PRO A 290 12.18 18.57 0.69
N CYS A 291 11.72 17.33 0.48
CA CYS A 291 12.61 16.19 0.52
C CYS A 291 13.67 16.36 -0.59
N PRO A 292 14.98 16.18 -0.32
CA PRO A 292 15.98 16.19 -1.38
C PRO A 292 15.64 15.11 -2.41
N GLU A 293 15.61 15.48 -3.69
CA GLU A 293 15.41 14.55 -4.80
C GLU A 293 16.44 13.42 -4.71
N ALA A 294 15.96 12.18 -4.79
CA ALA A 294 16.84 11.05 -4.98
C ALA A 294 17.49 11.20 -6.37
N ALA A 295 18.82 11.27 -6.42
CA ALA A 295 19.55 11.31 -7.68
C ALA A 295 19.15 10.08 -8.54
N PRO A 296 18.92 10.26 -9.85
CA PRO A 296 18.54 9.15 -10.72
C PRO A 296 19.64 8.08 -10.66
N ALA A 297 19.22 6.83 -10.44
CA ALA A 297 20.13 5.69 -10.48
C ALA A 297 20.63 5.53 -11.91
N VAL A 298 21.92 5.81 -12.14
CA VAL A 298 22.60 5.57 -13.42
C VAL A 298 22.52 4.06 -13.71
N ARG A 299 21.74 3.67 -14.72
CA ARG A 299 21.68 2.29 -15.21
C ARG A 299 22.50 2.22 -16.50
N ASP A 300 23.58 1.43 -16.48
CA ASP A 300 24.32 1.06 -17.69
C ASP A 300 23.49 0.05 -18.51
N ALA A 301 22.57 0.55 -19.33
CA ALA A 301 21.90 -0.21 -20.37
C ALA A 301 22.46 0.18 -21.74
N ARG A 302 22.56 -0.77 -22.67
CA ARG A 302 22.89 -0.46 -24.09
C ARG A 302 21.70 0.31 -24.70
N PRO A 303 21.95 1.37 -25.48
CA PRO A 303 20.89 2.18 -26.05
C PRO A 303 20.04 1.37 -27.03
N ALA A 304 18.72 1.46 -26.88
CA ALA A 304 17.71 0.87 -27.76
C ALA A 304 17.33 1.85 -28.89
N ALA A 305 17.33 3.14 -28.60
CA ALA A 305 17.26 4.25 -29.54
C ALA A 305 18.68 4.56 -30.06
N GLY A 306 19.22 3.66 -30.89
CA GLY A 306 20.64 3.68 -31.26
C GLY A 306 21.13 4.93 -32.01
N ASP A 307 20.37 5.42 -32.99
CA ASP A 307 20.76 6.55 -33.86
C ASP A 307 20.15 7.88 -33.37
N PRO A 308 20.98 8.89 -33.00
CA PRO A 308 20.49 10.19 -32.55
C PRO A 308 19.70 10.99 -33.59
N ASP A 309 19.90 10.68 -34.88
CA ASP A 309 19.26 11.35 -36.01
C ASP A 309 18.02 10.58 -36.51
N ALA A 310 17.75 9.38 -35.99
CA ALA A 310 16.54 8.64 -36.33
C ALA A 310 15.31 9.33 -35.72
N ALA A 311 14.31 9.61 -36.55
CA ALA A 311 13.05 10.19 -36.09
C ALA A 311 12.18 9.15 -35.38
N TRP A 312 11.64 9.52 -34.23
CA TRP A 312 10.72 8.69 -33.44
C TRP A 312 9.36 9.35 -33.36
N ARG A 313 8.29 8.53 -33.39
CA ARG A 313 6.91 8.96 -33.17
C ARG A 313 6.35 8.32 -31.92
N ARG A 314 5.48 9.08 -31.24
CA ARG A 314 4.69 8.60 -30.11
C ARG A 314 3.71 7.49 -30.54
N LEU A 315 3.62 6.42 -29.76
CA LEU A 315 2.57 5.41 -29.90
C LEU A 315 1.36 5.75 -29.01
N PRO A 316 0.14 5.36 -29.40
CA PRO A 316 -1.04 5.57 -28.57
C PRO A 316 -0.93 4.75 -27.28
N VAL A 317 -1.28 5.37 -26.17
CA VAL A 317 -1.37 4.74 -24.84
C VAL A 317 -2.83 4.59 -24.43
N ALA A 318 -3.13 3.73 -23.46
CA ALA A 318 -4.49 3.48 -23.03
C ALA A 318 -5.10 4.72 -22.35
N THR A 319 -4.33 5.39 -21.49
CA THR A 319 -4.76 6.63 -20.84
C THR A 319 -3.56 7.49 -20.42
N GLU A 320 -3.80 8.80 -20.30
CA GLU A 320 -2.81 9.81 -19.91
C GLU A 320 -3.41 10.74 -18.84
N TYR A 321 -2.60 11.09 -17.84
CA TYR A 321 -3.03 11.96 -16.74
C TYR A 321 -1.95 12.96 -16.37
N ALA A 322 -2.35 14.22 -16.13
CA ALA A 322 -1.46 15.24 -15.59
C ALA A 322 -1.61 15.30 -14.06
N LEU A 323 -0.50 15.45 -13.34
CA LEU A 323 -0.48 15.67 -11.89
C LEU A 323 0.58 16.72 -11.54
N GLY A 324 0.12 17.95 -11.30
CA GLY A 324 1.04 19.09 -11.14
C GLY A 324 1.84 19.31 -12.42
N GLU A 325 3.17 19.32 -12.30
CA GLU A 325 4.08 19.43 -13.46
C GLU A 325 4.42 18.07 -14.08
N GLU A 326 3.98 16.97 -13.47
CA GLU A 326 4.31 15.61 -13.89
C GLU A 326 3.21 15.01 -14.76
N HIS A 327 3.57 13.97 -15.53
CA HIS A 327 2.64 13.31 -16.44
C HIS A 327 2.73 11.80 -16.27
N PHE A 328 1.59 11.14 -16.11
CA PHE A 328 1.48 9.69 -15.93
C PHE A 328 0.83 9.05 -17.16
N LEU A 329 1.41 7.97 -17.64
CA LEU A 329 0.95 7.20 -18.80
C LEU A 329 0.58 5.78 -18.39
N VAL A 330 -0.50 5.24 -18.96
CA VAL A 330 -0.85 3.83 -18.84
C VAL A 330 -0.71 3.17 -20.21
N ASP A 331 0.24 2.24 -20.34
CA ASP A 331 0.44 1.51 -21.60
C ASP A 331 -0.68 0.47 -21.86
N ALA A 332 -0.66 -0.13 -23.05
CA ALA A 332 -1.67 -1.11 -23.46
C ALA A 332 -1.62 -2.43 -22.65
N GLN A 333 -0.51 -2.69 -21.95
CA GLN A 333 -0.29 -3.85 -21.09
C GLN A 333 -0.61 -3.54 -19.61
N GLY A 334 -1.01 -2.31 -19.29
CA GLY A 334 -1.32 -1.87 -17.93
C GLY A 334 -0.11 -1.37 -17.12
N GLY A 335 1.05 -1.18 -17.73
CA GLY A 335 2.19 -0.53 -17.09
C GLY A 335 1.94 0.97 -16.87
N VAL A 336 2.25 1.46 -15.67
CA VAL A 336 2.14 2.89 -15.33
C VAL A 336 3.52 3.53 -15.36
N HIS A 337 3.67 4.59 -16.15
CA HIS A 337 4.93 5.31 -16.36
C HIS A 337 4.81 6.75 -15.87
N ARG A 338 5.81 7.25 -15.14
CA ARG A 338 5.89 8.63 -14.66
C ARG A 338 6.89 9.41 -15.50
N LEU A 339 6.46 10.54 -16.03
CA LEU A 339 7.30 11.49 -16.74
C LEU A 339 7.45 12.76 -15.91
N SER A 340 8.68 13.24 -15.80
CA SER A 340 8.99 14.58 -15.27
C SER A 340 8.38 15.66 -16.15
N ALA A 341 8.40 16.92 -15.69
CA ALA A 341 7.90 18.05 -16.48
C ALA A 341 8.55 18.15 -17.87
N VAL A 342 9.86 17.96 -17.95
CA VAL A 342 10.63 17.98 -19.20
C VAL A 342 10.26 16.78 -20.07
N ALA A 343 10.26 15.57 -19.50
CA ALA A 343 9.90 14.35 -20.24
C ALA A 343 8.46 14.39 -20.76
N GLY A 344 7.52 14.93 -19.98
CA GLY A 344 6.13 15.16 -20.40
C GLY A 344 6.01 16.19 -21.51
N GLY A 345 6.89 17.22 -21.53
CA GLY A 345 7.02 18.15 -22.63
C GLY A 345 7.47 17.46 -23.92
N ILE A 346 8.54 16.66 -23.84
CA ILE A 346 9.06 15.87 -24.97
C ILE A 346 8.01 14.89 -25.49
N TRP A 347 7.31 14.20 -24.59
CA TRP A 347 6.20 13.30 -24.91
C TRP A 347 5.10 13.97 -25.73
N ARG A 348 4.73 15.22 -25.38
CA ARG A 348 3.74 16.01 -26.14
C ARG A 348 4.28 16.41 -27.52
N LEU A 349 5.55 16.79 -27.62
CA LEU A 349 6.19 17.15 -28.90
C LEU A 349 6.21 15.96 -29.87
N LEU A 350 6.59 14.77 -29.39
CA LEU A 350 6.58 13.52 -30.17
C LEU A 350 5.17 13.10 -30.64
N GLY A 351 4.12 13.65 -30.02
CA GLY A 351 2.74 13.47 -30.43
C GLY A 351 2.29 14.43 -31.54
N LEU A 352 3.01 15.52 -31.77
CA LEU A 352 2.72 16.49 -32.83
C LEU A 352 3.41 16.11 -34.14
N GLU A 353 4.68 15.75 -34.07
CA GLU A 353 5.49 15.32 -35.21
C GLU A 353 6.58 14.33 -34.80
N PRO A 354 7.08 13.48 -35.72
CA PRO A 354 8.22 12.63 -35.42
C PRO A 354 9.49 13.46 -35.25
N LEU A 355 10.24 13.22 -34.17
CA LEU A 355 11.44 13.98 -33.84
C LEU A 355 12.60 13.04 -33.49
N ALA A 356 13.81 13.44 -33.86
CA ALA A 356 15.03 12.77 -33.47
C ALA A 356 15.50 13.25 -32.08
N SER A 357 16.25 12.41 -31.36
CA SER A 357 16.72 12.77 -30.01
C SER A 357 17.69 13.96 -30.05
N ALA A 358 18.50 14.08 -31.11
CA ALA A 358 19.37 15.22 -31.33
C ALA A 358 18.61 16.54 -31.55
N GLU A 359 17.46 16.50 -32.25
CA GLU A 359 16.59 17.65 -32.47
C GLU A 359 15.96 18.12 -31.16
N VAL A 360 15.45 17.17 -30.36
CA VAL A 360 14.89 17.46 -29.04
C VAL A 360 15.95 18.06 -28.11
N ALA A 361 17.17 17.51 -28.09
CA ALA A 361 18.25 18.05 -27.29
C ALA A 361 18.65 19.47 -27.74
N ALA A 362 18.55 19.78 -29.03
CA ALA A 362 18.76 21.13 -29.55
C ALA A 362 17.69 22.11 -29.05
N LEU A 363 16.41 21.72 -29.13
CA LEU A 363 15.29 22.53 -28.62
C LEU A 363 15.41 22.81 -27.11
N LEU A 364 15.84 21.80 -26.32
CA LEU A 364 16.07 21.99 -24.89
C LEU A 364 17.25 22.91 -24.60
N ALA A 365 18.34 22.84 -25.39
CA ALA A 365 19.50 23.70 -25.21
C ALA A 365 19.17 25.18 -25.44
N GLU A 366 18.24 25.50 -26.35
CA GLU A 366 17.72 26.86 -26.52
C GLU A 366 16.92 27.35 -25.30
N ARG A 367 16.19 26.43 -24.64
CA ARG A 367 15.34 26.76 -23.50
C ARG A 367 16.09 26.78 -22.16
N PHE A 368 17.17 26.01 -22.03
CA PHE A 368 17.97 25.84 -20.82
C PHE A 368 19.45 26.15 -21.11
N PRO A 369 19.81 27.41 -21.40
CA PRO A 369 21.17 27.79 -21.82
C PRO A 369 22.24 27.57 -20.74
N ASP A 370 21.83 27.47 -19.48
CA ASP A 370 22.72 27.27 -18.33
C ASP A 370 23.09 25.80 -18.09
N VAL A 371 22.48 24.85 -18.83
CA VAL A 371 22.76 23.41 -18.71
C VAL A 371 23.76 22.99 -19.78
N GLU A 372 24.78 22.21 -19.38
CA GLU A 372 25.79 21.72 -20.31
C GLU A 372 25.16 20.87 -21.43
N ARG A 373 25.49 21.16 -22.69
CA ARG A 373 24.92 20.46 -23.85
C ARG A 373 25.10 18.94 -23.79
N SER A 374 26.28 18.49 -23.38
CA SER A 374 26.61 17.07 -23.25
C SER A 374 25.71 16.33 -22.25
N ARG A 375 25.17 17.04 -21.26
CA ARG A 375 24.22 16.50 -20.28
C ARG A 375 22.83 16.40 -20.89
N LEU A 376 22.37 17.42 -21.61
CA LEU A 376 21.07 17.39 -22.29
C LEU A 376 21.00 16.25 -23.32
N ASP A 377 22.05 16.09 -24.14
CA ASP A 377 22.10 15.02 -25.14
C ASP A 377 22.00 13.64 -24.47
N ARG A 378 22.67 13.45 -23.32
CA ARG A 378 22.62 12.21 -22.55
C ARG A 378 21.25 11.95 -21.92
N ASP A 379 20.69 12.95 -21.25
CA ASP A 379 19.41 12.84 -20.55
C ASP A 379 18.26 12.57 -21.55
N VAL A 380 18.29 13.22 -22.73
CA VAL A 380 17.31 12.96 -23.81
C VAL A 380 17.50 11.57 -24.42
N ALA A 381 18.73 11.15 -24.68
CA ALA A 381 19.00 9.80 -25.20
C ALA A 381 18.50 8.71 -24.23
N MET A 382 18.78 8.86 -22.93
CA MET A 382 18.26 7.97 -21.90
C MET A 382 16.72 7.92 -21.88
N LEU A 383 16.06 9.07 -22.01
CA LEU A 383 14.61 9.11 -22.07
C LEU A 383 14.06 8.37 -23.30
N PHE A 384 14.65 8.56 -24.49
CA PHE A 384 14.21 7.86 -25.69
C PHE A 384 14.41 6.34 -25.56
N ASP A 385 15.51 5.91 -24.94
CA ASP A 385 15.74 4.50 -24.63
C ASP A 385 14.69 3.92 -23.69
N GLU A 386 14.34 4.63 -22.63
CA GLU A 386 13.32 4.22 -21.67
C GLU A 386 11.93 4.14 -22.33
N LEU A 387 11.55 5.15 -23.10
CA LEU A 387 10.28 5.19 -23.84
C LEU A 387 10.20 4.07 -24.89
N SER A 388 11.30 3.82 -25.62
CA SER A 388 11.37 2.77 -26.63
C SER A 388 11.28 1.38 -26.01
N THR A 389 12.01 1.16 -24.90
CA THR A 389 11.98 -0.10 -24.15
C THR A 389 10.61 -0.39 -23.56
N ALA A 390 9.90 0.66 -23.11
CA ALA A 390 8.53 0.57 -22.64
C ALA A 390 7.49 0.43 -23.77
N GLY A 391 7.89 0.47 -25.04
CA GLY A 391 6.98 0.38 -26.19
C GLY A 391 6.08 1.60 -26.36
N LEU A 392 6.52 2.77 -25.87
CA LEU A 392 5.76 4.03 -25.90
C LEU A 392 6.08 4.89 -27.13
N ILE A 393 7.21 4.64 -27.80
CA ILE A 393 7.62 5.28 -29.04
C ILE A 393 8.10 4.25 -30.06
N ALA A 394 8.03 4.57 -31.34
CA ALA A 394 8.56 3.74 -32.43
C ALA A 394 9.25 4.59 -33.50
N PRO A 395 10.17 4.03 -34.31
CA PRO A 395 10.75 4.74 -35.44
C PRO A 395 9.68 5.24 -36.41
N ALA A 396 9.87 6.44 -36.94
CA ALA A 396 8.95 7.07 -37.89
C ALA A 396 8.90 6.33 -39.24
N ASP A 397 10.01 5.68 -39.62
CA ASP A 397 10.20 4.96 -40.88
C ASP A 397 9.62 3.53 -40.89
N CYS A 398 8.49 3.33 -40.21
CA CYS A 398 7.71 2.09 -40.25
C CYS A 398 6.28 2.33 -40.75
#